data_AF-A0A7S0B1Q2-F1
#
_entry.id   AF-A0A7S0B1Q2-F1
#
_cell.length_a   1.000
_cell.length_b   1.000
_cell.length_c   1.000
_cell.angle_alpha   90.00
_cell.angle_beta   90.00
_cell.angle_gamma   90.00
#
_symmetry.space_group_name_H-M   'P 1'
#
loop_
_entity.id
_entity.type
_entity.pdbx_description
1 polymer ?
#
loop_
_entity_poly.entity_id
_entity_poly.type
_entity_poly.pdbx_seq_one_letter_code
_entity_poly.pdbx_strand_id
1 'polypeptide(L)'
;RDQDAIAHFAKTLLDDPPESHGLRGFRRRLAMHYGSTVGFWRRGLGVGRQLNFGRFRDTCHALSCRKDAPEYWSRLDPGLSGNISLFELDPDAVTLLVHIRSRIMMIAHADNVDPEELFGRLTYHTPLTKPGRLDVSEFRQVLRSFGFDNMLADRAFTYLDYEGGSRLKPPASVSSADFAWLQRLPQLVDVDAVMFNSKRKLSELESLRHLVTYKGSPRAYLAVTSGAGATLSTTCSATGAPETLQAAATPVSSTRDVSPKRPRPASSKSGRNARS
;
A
#
# COMPACT_ATOMS: atom_id res chain seq x y z
N ARG A 1 -3.81 0.11 -36.24
CA ARG A 1 -4.26 0.38 -34.84
C ARG A 1 -5.76 0.53 -34.94
N ASP A 2 -6.52 -0.28 -34.22
CA ASP A 2 -7.97 -0.29 -34.29
C ASP A 2 -8.52 0.96 -33.60
N GLN A 3 -8.93 1.95 -34.39
CA GLN A 3 -9.42 3.23 -33.87
C GLN A 3 -10.78 3.06 -33.18
N ASP A 4 -11.59 2.10 -33.63
CA ASP A 4 -12.91 1.83 -33.07
C ASP A 4 -12.82 1.20 -31.69
N ALA A 5 -11.85 0.29 -31.48
CA ALA A 5 -11.56 -0.25 -30.16
C ALA A 5 -11.11 0.84 -29.17
N ILE A 6 -10.28 1.79 -29.61
CA ILE A 6 -9.85 2.93 -28.79
C ILE A 6 -11.04 3.85 -28.48
N ALA A 7 -11.89 4.15 -29.47
CA ALA A 7 -13.06 5.01 -29.30
C ALA A 7 -14.09 4.37 -28.36
N HIS A 8 -14.35 3.07 -28.48
CA HIS A 8 -15.21 2.34 -27.56
C HIS A 8 -14.65 2.39 -26.13
N PHE A 9 -13.37 2.10 -25.94
CA PHE A 9 -12.74 2.13 -24.63
C PHE A 9 -12.76 3.53 -24.00
N ALA A 10 -12.43 4.57 -24.78
CA ALA A 10 -12.50 5.95 -24.32
C ALA A 10 -13.93 6.34 -23.93
N LYS A 11 -14.93 5.94 -24.73
CA LYS A 11 -16.35 6.17 -24.40
C LYS A 11 -16.72 5.47 -23.10
N THR A 12 -16.38 4.19 -22.93
CA THR A 12 -16.65 3.45 -21.69
C THR A 12 -16.01 4.12 -20.48
N LEU A 13 -14.74 4.53 -20.57
CA LEU A 13 -14.04 5.21 -19.46
C LEU A 13 -14.60 6.59 -19.15
N LEU A 14 -15.06 7.34 -20.16
CA LEU A 14 -15.64 8.66 -19.95
C LEU A 14 -17.08 8.60 -19.43
N ASP A 15 -17.80 7.52 -19.75
CA ASP A 15 -19.15 7.26 -19.28
C ASP A 15 -19.17 6.59 -17.88
N ASP A 16 -18.01 6.20 -17.34
CA ASP A 16 -17.93 5.61 -16.01
C ASP A 16 -18.42 6.60 -14.94
N PRO A 17 -19.33 6.16 -14.04
CA PRO A 17 -19.84 7.03 -13.01
C PRO A 17 -18.70 7.48 -12.09
N PRO A 18 -18.77 8.72 -11.57
CA PRO A 18 -17.75 9.19 -10.64
C PRO A 18 -17.61 8.23 -9.45
N GLU A 19 -16.39 8.14 -8.92
CA GLU A 19 -16.08 7.31 -7.77
C GLU A 19 -17.13 7.49 -6.66
N SER A 20 -17.66 6.37 -6.14
CA SER A 20 -18.71 6.42 -5.13
C SER A 20 -18.23 7.20 -3.91
N HIS A 21 -19.14 7.95 -3.27
CA HIS A 21 -18.82 8.71 -2.06
C HIS A 21 -18.23 7.81 -0.96
N GLY A 22 -18.71 6.56 -0.86
CA GLY A 22 -18.18 5.56 0.06
C GLY A 22 -16.70 5.25 -0.17
N LEU A 23 -16.29 5.03 -1.42
CA LEU A 23 -14.90 4.70 -1.75
C LEU A 23 -13.95 5.89 -1.54
N ARG A 24 -14.39 7.10 -1.89
CA ARG A 24 -13.67 8.35 -1.54
C ARG A 24 -13.47 8.49 -0.03
N GLY A 25 -14.53 8.24 0.75
CA GLY A 25 -14.47 8.24 2.20
C GLY A 25 -13.53 7.17 2.76
N PHE A 26 -13.47 6.00 2.13
CA PHE A 26 -12.53 4.93 2.48
C PHE A 26 -11.08 5.33 2.22
N ARG A 27 -10.73 5.85 1.03
CA ARG A 27 -9.38 6.35 0.72
C ARG A 27 -8.94 7.46 1.68
N ARG A 28 -9.86 8.37 2.03
CA ARG A 28 -9.60 9.40 3.04
C ARG A 28 -9.27 8.81 4.41
N ARG A 29 -9.98 7.77 4.86
CA ARG A 29 -9.67 7.06 6.11
C ARG A 29 -8.30 6.37 6.07
N LEU A 30 -7.94 5.77 4.93
CA LEU A 30 -6.60 5.23 4.72
C LEU A 30 -5.54 6.32 4.85
N ALA A 31 -5.71 7.46 4.18
CA ALA A 31 -4.77 8.58 4.25
C ALA A 31 -4.67 9.17 5.66
N MET A 32 -5.79 9.28 6.40
CA MET A 32 -5.73 9.71 7.80
C MET A 32 -4.93 8.73 8.66
N HIS A 33 -5.19 7.43 8.54
CA HIS A 33 -4.55 6.44 9.40
C HIS A 33 -3.08 6.16 9.02
N TYR A 34 -2.77 6.16 7.71
CA TYR A 34 -1.48 5.75 7.15
C TYR A 34 -0.75 6.86 6.37
N GLY A 35 -1.16 8.13 6.50
CA GLY A 35 -0.58 9.27 5.78
C GLY A 35 -1.05 9.36 4.33
N SER A 36 -1.06 8.23 3.63
CA SER A 36 -1.56 8.10 2.26
C SER A 36 -2.03 6.66 1.98
N THR A 37 -2.72 6.47 0.86
CA THR A 37 -3.05 5.15 0.29
C THR A 37 -1.80 4.32 -0.01
N VAL A 38 -0.74 4.97 -0.50
CA VAL A 38 0.59 4.36 -0.70
C VAL A 38 1.22 3.98 0.63
N GLY A 39 1.15 4.85 1.64
CA GLY A 39 1.60 4.55 3.00
C GLY A 39 0.86 3.36 3.61
N PHE A 40 -0.45 3.21 3.32
CA PHE A 40 -1.21 2.01 3.67
C PHE A 40 -0.66 0.78 2.94
N TRP A 41 -0.41 0.85 1.63
CA TRP A 41 0.13 -0.28 0.88
C TRP A 41 1.49 -0.75 1.44
N ARG A 42 2.38 0.20 1.69
CA ARG A 42 3.73 -0.05 2.21
C ARG A 42 3.71 -0.71 3.59
N ARG A 43 2.78 -0.33 4.46
CA ARG A 43 2.73 -0.78 5.86
C ARG A 43 1.76 -1.94 6.12
N GLY A 44 0.55 -1.83 5.57
CA GLY A 44 -0.54 -2.77 5.81
C GLY A 44 -0.40 -4.07 5.02
N LEU A 45 0.21 -4.00 3.82
CA LEU A 45 0.33 -5.15 2.92
C LEU A 45 1.73 -5.73 2.82
N GLY A 46 2.74 -4.94 3.20
CA GLY A 46 4.15 -5.30 3.09
C GLY A 46 4.61 -5.30 1.64
N VAL A 47 5.43 -6.29 1.27
CA VAL A 47 6.07 -6.38 -0.06
C VAL A 47 5.20 -7.04 -1.14
N GLY A 48 3.92 -7.29 -0.86
CA GLY A 48 3.01 -7.94 -1.79
C GLY A 48 2.62 -7.05 -2.97
N ARG A 49 2.62 -7.62 -4.19
CA ARG A 49 2.07 -6.97 -5.40
C ARG A 49 0.54 -6.87 -5.39
N GLN A 50 -0.11 -7.80 -4.70
CA GLN A 50 -1.56 -7.98 -4.72
C GLN A 50 -2.14 -8.09 -3.31
N LEU A 51 -3.36 -7.59 -3.17
CA LEU A 51 -4.18 -7.59 -1.97
C LEU A 51 -5.39 -8.49 -2.22
N ASN A 52 -5.53 -9.58 -1.46
CA ASN A 52 -6.71 -10.44 -1.51
C ASN A 52 -7.82 -9.95 -0.56
N PHE A 53 -9.05 -10.46 -0.74
CA PHE A 53 -10.21 -10.01 0.04
C PHE A 53 -10.06 -10.26 1.54
N GLY A 54 -9.41 -11.36 1.95
CA GLY A 54 -9.16 -11.66 3.36
C GLY A 54 -8.37 -10.57 4.06
N ARG A 55 -7.20 -10.21 3.50
CA ARG A 55 -6.35 -9.13 4.01
C ARG A 55 -7.02 -7.75 3.95
N PHE A 56 -7.83 -7.53 2.90
CA PHE A 56 -8.56 -6.28 2.74
C PHE A 56 -9.59 -6.12 3.86
N ARG A 57 -10.34 -7.18 4.14
CA ARG A 57 -11.32 -7.22 5.23
C ARG A 57 -10.69 -6.99 6.60
N ASP A 58 -9.51 -7.57 6.84
CA ASP A 58 -8.76 -7.36 8.09
C ASP A 58 -8.32 -5.89 8.24
N THR A 59 -7.92 -5.26 7.13
CA THR A 59 -7.64 -3.81 7.09
C THR A 59 -8.90 -3.01 7.39
N CYS A 60 -10.03 -3.31 6.75
CA CYS A 60 -11.30 -2.63 7.03
C CYS A 60 -11.74 -2.80 8.49
N HIS A 61 -11.43 -3.94 9.10
CA HIS A 61 -11.66 -4.15 10.53
C HIS A 61 -10.79 -3.23 11.39
N ALA A 62 -9.49 -3.11 11.09
CA ALA A 62 -8.59 -2.19 11.79
C ALA A 62 -9.01 -0.71 11.67
N LEU A 63 -9.71 -0.35 10.58
CA LEU A 63 -10.22 1.00 10.32
C LEU A 63 -11.68 1.20 10.78
N SER A 64 -12.26 0.24 11.49
CA SER A 64 -13.65 0.27 11.97
C SER A 64 -14.70 0.45 10.85
N CYS A 65 -14.40 0.00 9.62
CA CYS A 65 -15.31 0.06 8.46
C CYS A 65 -15.61 -1.34 7.88
N ARG A 66 -15.55 -2.38 8.71
CA ARG A 66 -15.73 -3.79 8.28
C ARG A 66 -17.05 -4.06 7.55
N LYS A 67 -18.14 -3.36 7.92
CA LYS A 67 -19.48 -3.57 7.34
C LYS A 67 -19.53 -3.25 5.85
N ASP A 68 -18.77 -2.24 5.42
CA ASP A 68 -18.77 -1.72 4.06
C ASP A 68 -17.68 -2.39 3.19
N ALA A 69 -16.91 -3.34 3.75
CA ALA A 69 -15.80 -3.98 3.05
C ALA A 69 -16.22 -4.68 1.74
N PRO A 70 -17.34 -5.44 1.67
CA PRO A 70 -17.76 -6.05 0.40
C PRO A 70 -18.08 -5.01 -0.68
N GLU A 71 -18.68 -3.88 -0.29
CA GLU A 71 -19.01 -2.78 -1.20
C GLU A 71 -17.72 -2.17 -1.78
N TYR A 72 -16.77 -1.78 -0.92
CA TYR A 72 -15.49 -1.23 -1.37
C TYR A 72 -14.72 -2.19 -2.25
N TRP A 73 -14.71 -3.48 -1.89
CA TRP A 73 -14.05 -4.51 -2.68
C TRP A 73 -14.64 -4.60 -4.09
N SER A 74 -15.98 -4.66 -4.21
CA SER A 74 -16.65 -4.74 -5.52
C SER A 74 -16.34 -3.55 -6.44
N ARG A 75 -16.01 -2.39 -5.85
CA ARG A 75 -15.64 -1.18 -6.60
C ARG A 75 -14.17 -1.15 -6.98
N LEU A 76 -13.30 -1.77 -6.18
CA LEU A 76 -11.86 -1.83 -6.43
C LEU A 76 -11.45 -3.02 -7.31
N ASP A 77 -12.25 -4.08 -7.36
CA ASP A 77 -12.04 -5.27 -8.20
C ASP A 77 -13.19 -5.45 -9.21
N PRO A 78 -13.41 -4.50 -10.13
CA PRO A 78 -14.47 -4.61 -11.14
C PRO A 78 -14.27 -5.82 -12.07
N GLY A 79 -13.02 -6.27 -12.24
CA GLY A 79 -12.66 -7.43 -13.03
C GLY A 79 -12.90 -8.79 -12.34
N LEU A 80 -13.36 -8.79 -11.08
CA LEU A 80 -13.59 -9.99 -10.27
C LEU A 80 -12.38 -10.94 -10.25
N SER A 81 -11.19 -10.36 -10.27
CA SER A 81 -9.92 -11.10 -10.29
C SER A 81 -9.60 -11.73 -8.93
N GLY A 82 -10.30 -11.31 -7.87
CA GLY A 82 -10.07 -11.73 -6.50
C GLY A 82 -8.84 -11.08 -5.86
N ASN A 83 -8.17 -10.16 -6.57
CA ASN A 83 -6.99 -9.46 -6.09
C ASN A 83 -6.98 -8.01 -6.55
N ILE A 84 -6.71 -7.09 -5.63
CA ILE A 84 -6.53 -5.67 -5.93
C ILE A 84 -5.02 -5.37 -5.98
N SER A 85 -4.60 -4.51 -6.89
CA SER A 85 -3.27 -3.96 -7.03
C SER A 85 -3.19 -2.53 -6.47
N LEU A 86 -1.97 -2.01 -6.29
CA LEU A 86 -1.78 -0.62 -5.89
C LEU A 86 -2.39 0.36 -6.92
N PHE A 87 -2.42 -0.01 -8.20
CA PHE A 87 -2.97 0.82 -9.28
C PHE A 87 -4.50 0.93 -9.19
N GLU A 88 -5.21 -0.15 -8.92
CA GLU A 88 -6.66 -0.11 -8.66
C GLU A 88 -6.98 0.68 -7.38
N LEU A 89 -6.11 0.58 -6.37
CA LEU A 89 -6.28 1.31 -5.12
C LEU A 89 -5.98 2.81 -5.23
N ASP A 90 -5.03 3.26 -6.05
CA ASP A 90 -4.69 4.68 -6.25
C ASP A 90 -3.94 4.92 -7.57
N PRO A 91 -4.66 5.07 -8.69
CA PRO A 91 -4.02 5.20 -10.00
C PRO A 91 -3.24 6.52 -10.14
N ASP A 92 -3.72 7.60 -9.53
CA ASP A 92 -3.07 8.91 -9.56
C ASP A 92 -1.72 8.87 -8.84
N ALA A 93 -1.69 8.27 -7.65
CA ALA A 93 -0.46 8.12 -6.88
C ALA A 93 0.56 7.24 -7.62
N VAL A 94 0.12 6.11 -8.18
CA VAL A 94 1.00 5.22 -8.94
C VAL A 94 1.58 5.94 -10.15
N THR A 95 0.74 6.62 -10.94
CA THR A 95 1.19 7.32 -12.15
C THR A 95 2.25 8.36 -11.82
N LEU A 96 2.01 9.18 -10.79
CA LEU A 96 2.98 10.19 -10.35
C LEU A 96 4.31 9.56 -9.90
N LEU A 97 4.25 8.51 -9.08
CA LEU A 97 5.45 7.84 -8.56
C LEU A 97 6.24 7.14 -9.68
N VAL A 98 5.55 6.53 -10.65
CA VAL A 98 6.19 5.93 -11.82
C VAL A 98 6.89 7.00 -12.68
N HIS A 99 6.27 8.17 -12.88
CA HIS A 99 6.88 9.30 -13.60
C HIS A 99 8.14 9.80 -12.89
N ILE A 100 8.06 10.02 -11.57
CA ILE A 100 9.19 10.48 -10.76
C ILE A 100 10.32 9.46 -10.78
N ARG A 101 10.01 8.18 -10.55
CA ARG A 101 10.99 7.09 -10.65
C ARG A 101 11.70 7.12 -11.99
N SER A 102 10.96 7.16 -13.09
CA SER A 102 11.51 7.12 -14.44
C SER A 102 12.47 8.28 -14.71
N ARG A 103 12.11 9.50 -14.26
CA ARG A 103 12.98 10.68 -14.38
C ARG A 103 14.25 10.57 -13.53
N ILE A 104 14.13 10.09 -12.30
CA ILE A 104 15.28 9.89 -11.39
C ILE A 104 16.24 8.84 -11.98
N MET A 105 15.74 7.68 -12.43
CA MET A 105 16.57 6.61 -12.98
C MET A 105 17.28 7.02 -14.28
N MET A 106 16.61 7.82 -15.13
CA MET A 106 17.19 8.35 -16.37
C MET A 106 18.44 9.20 -16.11
N ILE A 107 18.40 10.07 -15.09
CA ILE A 107 19.52 10.95 -14.75
C ILE A 107 20.59 10.23 -13.95
N ALA A 108 20.21 9.25 -13.13
CA ALA A 108 21.17 8.41 -12.42
C ALA A 108 21.97 7.47 -13.35
N HIS A 109 21.53 7.33 -14.61
CA HIS A 109 22.10 6.45 -15.64
C HIS A 109 22.27 4.99 -15.20
N ALA A 110 21.42 4.51 -14.28
CA ALA A 110 21.53 3.14 -13.78
C ALA A 110 20.19 2.64 -13.19
N ASP A 111 19.87 1.39 -13.54
CA ASP A 111 18.64 0.71 -13.10
C ASP A 111 18.77 0.07 -11.71
N ASN A 112 20.01 -0.10 -11.21
CA ASN A 112 20.33 -0.80 -9.97
C ASN A 112 21.37 -0.03 -9.12
N VAL A 113 21.17 1.28 -8.93
CA VAL A 113 22.00 2.07 -8.01
C VAL A 113 21.64 1.73 -6.58
N ASP A 114 22.63 1.65 -5.70
CA ASP A 114 22.39 1.53 -4.27
C ASP A 114 21.52 2.71 -3.77
N PRO A 115 20.50 2.49 -2.92
CA PRO A 115 19.61 3.57 -2.50
C PRO A 115 20.30 4.72 -1.76
N GLU A 116 21.36 4.46 -1.00
CA GLU A 116 22.11 5.49 -0.29
C GLU A 116 22.97 6.29 -1.28
N GLU A 117 23.61 5.62 -2.23
CA GLU A 117 24.34 6.30 -3.31
C GLU A 117 23.39 7.18 -4.15
N LEU A 118 22.22 6.65 -4.52
CA LEU A 118 21.21 7.40 -5.23
C LEU A 118 20.76 8.62 -4.42
N PHE A 119 20.47 8.45 -3.13
CA PHE A 119 20.09 9.55 -2.24
C PHE A 119 21.19 10.61 -2.21
N GLY A 120 22.45 10.22 -1.98
CA GLY A 120 23.59 11.13 -1.95
C GLY A 120 23.77 11.91 -3.26
N ARG A 121 23.56 11.27 -4.42
CA ARG A 121 23.58 11.93 -5.73
C ARG A 121 22.44 12.94 -5.89
N LEU A 122 21.22 12.57 -5.48
CA LEU A 122 20.03 13.43 -5.57
C LEU A 122 20.15 14.67 -4.67
N THR A 123 20.77 14.52 -3.50
CA THR A 123 20.88 15.60 -2.51
C THR A 123 22.20 16.36 -2.58
N TYR A 124 23.08 16.07 -3.54
CA TYR A 124 24.43 16.65 -3.60
C TYR A 124 24.43 18.19 -3.64
N HIS A 125 23.42 18.78 -4.28
CA HIS A 125 23.25 20.24 -4.40
C HIS A 125 22.19 20.83 -3.46
N THR A 126 21.67 20.04 -2.51
CA THR A 126 20.61 20.47 -1.60
C THR A 126 21.13 20.46 -0.17
N PRO A 127 21.21 21.61 0.51
CA PRO A 127 21.62 21.64 1.91
C PRO A 127 20.57 20.92 2.76
N LEU A 128 20.98 19.85 3.43
CA LEU A 128 20.09 19.06 4.27
C LEU A 128 20.09 19.58 5.70
N THR A 129 18.90 19.82 6.25
CA THR A 129 18.66 20.14 7.65
C THR A 129 19.02 18.95 8.55
N LYS A 130 18.73 17.73 8.08
CA LYS A 130 19.06 16.48 8.76
C LYS A 130 19.72 15.51 7.78
N PRO A 131 20.95 15.04 8.03
CA PRO A 131 21.60 14.07 7.16
C PRO A 131 20.73 12.81 6.95
N GLY A 132 20.65 12.35 5.70
CA GLY A 132 19.89 11.15 5.32
C GLY A 132 18.37 11.32 5.28
N ARG A 133 17.84 12.53 5.50
CA ARG A 133 16.41 12.83 5.42
C ARG A 133 16.17 14.12 4.65
N LEU A 134 15.12 14.12 3.84
CA LEU A 134 14.61 15.28 3.12
C LEU A 134 13.33 15.76 3.77
N ASP A 135 13.28 17.02 4.16
CA ASP A 135 12.02 17.69 4.45
C ASP A 135 11.26 18.06 3.17
N VAL A 136 10.05 18.63 3.31
CA VAL A 136 9.20 18.99 2.16
C VAL A 136 9.87 20.01 1.25
N SER A 137 10.53 21.04 1.81
CA SER A 137 11.20 22.09 1.03
C SER A 137 12.41 21.56 0.27
N GLU A 138 13.22 20.75 0.93
CA GLU A 138 14.39 20.10 0.35
C GLU A 138 13.97 19.12 -0.76
N PHE A 139 12.93 18.32 -0.52
CA PHE A 139 12.38 17.41 -1.53
C PHE A 139 11.82 18.15 -2.75
N ARG A 140 11.14 19.28 -2.56
CA ARG A 140 10.71 20.16 -3.67
C ARG A 140 11.91 20.67 -4.47
N GLN A 141 12.99 21.09 -3.80
CA GLN A 141 14.18 21.59 -4.47
C GLN A 141 14.85 20.49 -5.31
N VAL A 142 14.96 19.28 -4.75
CA VAL A 142 15.45 18.10 -5.48
C VAL A 142 14.58 17.86 -6.70
N LEU A 143 13.27 17.66 -6.55
CA LEU A 143 12.37 17.33 -7.67
C LEU A 143 12.24 18.44 -8.72
N ARG A 144 12.44 19.71 -8.34
CA ARG A 144 12.46 20.82 -9.30
C ARG A 144 13.59 20.68 -10.32
N SER A 145 14.76 20.14 -9.92
CA SER A 145 15.86 19.87 -10.85
C SER A 145 15.52 18.80 -11.90
N PHE A 146 14.50 17.97 -11.64
CA PHE A 146 13.97 16.97 -12.58
C PHE A 146 12.78 17.49 -13.40
N GLY A 147 12.44 18.77 -13.26
CA GLY A 147 11.34 19.41 -14.00
C GLY A 147 9.95 19.20 -13.41
N PHE A 148 9.83 18.76 -12.16
CA PHE A 148 8.53 18.69 -11.47
C PHE A 148 8.19 20.03 -10.80
N ASP A 149 6.91 20.40 -10.87
CA ASP A 149 6.41 21.56 -10.14
C ASP A 149 6.31 21.27 -8.62
N ASN A 150 6.11 22.32 -7.83
CA ASN A 150 6.02 22.18 -6.38
C ASN A 150 4.77 21.39 -5.94
N MET A 151 3.68 21.42 -6.72
CA MET A 151 2.42 20.76 -6.37
C MET A 151 2.53 19.24 -6.50
N LEU A 152 3.13 18.77 -7.59
CA LEU A 152 3.44 17.36 -7.82
C LEU A 152 4.49 16.87 -6.82
N ALA A 153 5.49 17.70 -6.51
CA ALA A 153 6.46 17.37 -5.47
C ALA A 153 5.80 17.17 -4.10
N ASP A 154 4.83 18.02 -3.72
CA ASP A 154 4.09 17.87 -2.45
C ASP A 154 3.25 16.60 -2.39
N ARG A 155 2.57 16.27 -3.50
CA ARG A 155 1.80 15.04 -3.60
C ARG A 155 2.72 13.81 -3.49
N ALA A 156 3.81 13.81 -4.24
CA ALA A 156 4.80 12.74 -4.21
C ALA A 156 5.43 12.58 -2.83
N PHE A 157 5.76 13.69 -2.16
CA PHE A 157 6.25 13.68 -0.79
C PHE A 157 5.25 13.01 0.15
N THR A 158 3.96 13.36 0.04
CA THR A 158 2.88 12.75 0.84
C THR A 158 2.75 11.24 0.59
N TYR A 159 3.01 10.78 -0.64
CA TYR A 159 2.99 9.35 -0.97
C TYR A 159 4.23 8.60 -0.47
N LEU A 160 5.39 9.26 -0.47
CA LEU A 160 6.67 8.68 -0.05
C LEU A 160 6.93 8.78 1.45
N ASP A 161 6.26 9.67 2.18
CA ASP A 161 6.39 9.78 3.64
C ASP A 161 5.86 8.51 4.34
N TYR A 162 6.77 7.57 4.59
CA TYR A 162 6.46 6.32 5.28
C TYR A 162 5.98 6.56 6.71
N GLU A 163 6.53 7.61 7.33
CA GLU A 163 6.21 8.02 8.69
C GLU A 163 4.96 8.93 8.75
N GLY A 164 4.17 9.03 7.67
CA GLY A 164 2.97 9.88 7.65
C GLY A 164 1.76 9.34 8.42
N GLY A 165 0.77 10.21 8.65
CA GLY A 165 -0.56 9.87 9.20
C GLY A 165 -0.83 10.39 10.61
N SER A 166 -2.08 10.28 11.07
CA SER A 166 -2.55 10.86 12.35
C SER A 166 -1.83 10.30 13.59
N ARG A 167 -1.17 9.15 13.47
CA ARG A 167 -0.48 8.48 14.58
C ARG A 167 1.01 8.80 14.66
N LEU A 168 1.57 9.52 13.69
CA LEU A 168 3.01 9.72 13.59
C LEU A 168 3.39 11.20 13.69
N LYS A 169 4.53 11.45 14.32
CA LYS A 169 4.93 12.78 14.79
C LYS A 169 5.55 13.57 13.64
N PRO A 170 5.13 14.81 13.40
CA PRO A 170 5.90 15.72 12.56
C PRO A 170 7.32 15.89 13.15
N PRO A 171 8.34 16.16 12.30
CA PRO A 171 8.23 16.49 10.89
C PRO A 171 8.18 15.26 9.97
N ALA A 172 7.33 15.32 8.94
CA ALA A 172 7.33 14.38 7.83
C ALA A 172 8.68 14.42 7.09
N SER A 173 9.16 13.28 6.61
CA SER A 173 10.45 13.22 5.93
C SER A 173 10.54 12.05 4.96
N VAL A 174 11.35 12.22 3.91
CA VAL A 174 11.67 11.18 2.92
C VAL A 174 13.14 10.81 3.07
N SER A 175 13.45 9.53 3.08
CA SER A 175 14.77 8.95 3.33
C SER A 175 15.23 8.05 2.17
N SER A 176 16.46 7.56 2.22
CA SER A 176 17.00 6.56 1.28
C SER A 176 16.10 5.31 1.17
N ALA A 177 15.47 4.87 2.26
CA ALA A 177 14.55 3.73 2.26
C ALA A 177 13.29 3.97 1.41
N ASP A 178 12.84 5.22 1.29
CA ASP A 178 11.70 5.59 0.45
C ASP A 178 12.07 5.52 -1.04
N PHE A 179 13.29 5.92 -1.39
CA PHE A 179 13.84 5.73 -2.74
C PHE A 179 14.09 4.26 -3.05
N ALA A 180 14.56 3.47 -2.09
CA ALA A 180 14.68 2.01 -2.24
C ALA A 180 13.31 1.36 -2.52
N TRP A 181 12.25 1.84 -1.87
CA TRP A 181 10.89 1.39 -2.18
C TRP A 181 10.46 1.86 -3.59
N LEU A 182 10.74 3.11 -3.96
CA LEU A 182 10.45 3.66 -5.28
C LEU A 182 11.15 2.87 -6.40
N GLN A 183 12.40 2.44 -6.20
CA GLN A 183 13.13 1.60 -7.15
C GLN A 183 12.43 0.26 -7.41
N ARG A 184 11.81 -0.33 -6.37
CA ARG A 184 11.05 -1.60 -6.45
C ARG A 184 9.65 -1.45 -7.05
N LEU A 185 9.19 -0.25 -7.37
CA LEU A 185 7.87 -0.01 -7.94
C LEU A 185 7.52 -0.88 -9.17
N PRO A 186 8.44 -1.20 -10.12
CA PRO A 186 8.14 -2.10 -11.24
C PRO A 186 7.81 -3.54 -10.83
N GLN A 187 8.15 -3.96 -9.62
CA GLN A 187 7.77 -5.27 -9.07
C GLN A 187 6.35 -5.25 -8.51
N LEU A 188 5.81 -4.06 -8.20
CA LEU A 188 4.50 -3.84 -7.60
C LEU A 188 3.45 -3.45 -8.63
N VAL A 189 3.83 -2.74 -9.69
CA VAL A 189 2.93 -2.25 -10.73
C VAL A 189 3.53 -2.47 -12.11
N ASP A 190 2.66 -2.64 -13.11
CA ASP A 190 3.08 -2.72 -14.50
C ASP A 190 3.40 -1.31 -15.02
N VAL A 191 4.69 -0.97 -15.00
CA VAL A 191 5.17 0.37 -15.39
C VAL A 191 4.92 0.66 -16.86
N ASP A 192 4.99 -0.34 -17.74
CA ASP A 192 4.78 -0.14 -19.17
C ASP A 192 3.31 0.21 -19.45
N ALA A 193 2.38 -0.47 -18.76
CA ALA A 193 0.96 -0.16 -18.83
C ALA A 193 0.67 1.27 -18.31
N VAL A 194 1.24 1.65 -17.16
CA VAL A 194 1.05 2.98 -16.55
C VAL A 194 1.60 4.11 -17.44
N MET A 195 2.79 3.90 -18.02
CA MET A 195 3.43 4.89 -18.89
C MET A 195 2.83 4.94 -20.30
N PHE A 196 1.86 4.07 -20.62
CA PHE A 196 1.42 3.80 -21.99
C PHE A 196 2.58 3.56 -22.96
N ASN A 197 3.68 3.01 -22.43
CA ASN A 197 4.86 2.74 -23.23
C ASN A 197 4.53 1.47 -24.01
N SER A 198 3.94 1.67 -25.18
CA SER A 198 3.73 0.60 -26.14
C SER A 198 5.11 0.19 -26.64
N LYS A 199 5.81 -0.62 -25.84
CA LYS A 199 6.92 -1.44 -26.32
C LYS A 199 6.42 -2.04 -27.62
N ARG A 200 7.00 -1.60 -28.74
CA ARG A 200 6.74 -2.18 -30.05
C ARG A 200 6.88 -3.68 -29.87
N LYS A 201 5.75 -4.39 -29.84
CA LYS A 201 5.59 -5.85 -29.83
C LYS A 201 6.89 -6.59 -29.50
N LEU A 202 7.16 -6.83 -28.21
CA LEU A 202 7.82 -8.09 -27.88
C LEU A 202 6.92 -9.16 -28.53
N SER A 203 7.48 -9.93 -29.46
CA SER A 203 6.69 -10.80 -30.34
C SER A 203 5.75 -11.65 -29.48
N GLU A 204 4.51 -11.90 -29.89
CA GLU A 204 3.54 -12.75 -29.17
C GLU A 204 4.16 -14.06 -28.66
N LEU A 205 5.21 -14.53 -29.34
CA LEU A 205 6.04 -15.66 -28.99
C LEU A 205 6.69 -15.57 -27.58
N GLU A 206 7.11 -14.39 -27.12
CA GLU A 206 7.71 -14.21 -25.79
C GLU A 206 6.64 -14.19 -24.68
N SER A 207 5.49 -13.56 -24.93
CA SER A 207 4.35 -13.63 -24.01
C SER A 207 3.83 -15.07 -23.85
N LEU A 208 3.83 -15.87 -24.93
CA LEU A 208 3.52 -17.29 -24.89
C LEU A 208 4.55 -18.11 -24.10
N ARG A 209 5.85 -17.78 -24.16
CA ARG A 209 6.89 -18.46 -23.37
C ARG A 209 6.68 -18.28 -21.87
N HIS A 210 6.21 -17.11 -21.42
CA HIS A 210 5.91 -16.90 -20.00
C HIS A 210 4.66 -17.67 -19.52
N LEU A 211 3.68 -17.89 -20.39
CA LEU A 211 2.50 -18.71 -20.10
C LEU A 211 2.81 -20.22 -20.05
N VAL A 212 3.71 -20.71 -20.91
CA VAL A 212 4.09 -22.13 -20.94
C VAL A 212 4.94 -22.52 -19.73
N THR A 213 5.78 -21.61 -19.23
CA THR A 213 6.67 -21.88 -18.07
C THR A 213 5.91 -22.07 -16.74
N TYR A 214 4.60 -21.74 -16.66
CA TYR A 214 3.80 -21.97 -15.45
C TYR A 214 3.22 -23.40 -15.30
N LYS A 215 3.46 -24.31 -16.25
CA LYS A 215 3.13 -25.74 -16.09
C LYS A 215 4.34 -26.52 -15.56
N GLY A 216 4.62 -26.35 -14.27
CA GLY A 216 5.73 -27.04 -13.61
C GLY A 216 5.60 -27.16 -12.10
N SER A 217 4.38 -27.20 -11.55
CA SER A 217 4.17 -27.76 -10.22
C SER A 217 3.71 -29.20 -10.38
N PRO A 218 4.50 -30.21 -9.99
CA PRO A 218 4.08 -31.60 -10.06
C PRO A 218 3.02 -31.82 -8.97
N ARG A 219 1.75 -31.73 -9.36
CA ARG A 219 0.66 -32.22 -8.54
C ARG A 219 0.67 -33.74 -8.65
N ALA A 220 1.05 -34.40 -7.56
CA ALA A 220 0.96 -35.83 -7.38
C ALA A 220 -0.47 -36.30 -7.69
N TYR A 221 -0.61 -37.10 -8.76
CA TYR A 221 -1.80 -37.90 -8.99
C TYR A 221 -1.76 -39.07 -8.01
N LEU A 222 -2.63 -39.04 -7.00
CA LEU A 222 -2.98 -40.23 -6.25
C LEU A 222 -3.77 -41.16 -7.17
N ALA A 223 -3.27 -42.39 -7.27
CA ALA A 223 -3.82 -43.45 -8.07
C ALA A 223 -5.19 -43.90 -7.55
N VAL A 224 -6.04 -44.24 -8.53
CA VAL A 224 -7.28 -44.98 -8.40
C VAL A 224 -7.01 -46.36 -7.79
N THR A 225 -7.79 -46.73 -6.77
CA THR A 225 -8.13 -48.14 -6.53
C THR A 225 -9.64 -48.30 -6.51
N SER A 226 -10.12 -49.09 -7.47
CA SER A 226 -11.46 -49.64 -7.57
C SER A 226 -11.62 -50.72 -6.49
N GLY A 227 -12.73 -50.67 -5.74
CA GLY A 227 -13.07 -51.67 -4.73
C GLY A 227 -14.58 -51.68 -4.50
N ALA A 228 -15.21 -52.78 -4.89
CA ALA A 228 -16.64 -53.02 -4.86
C ALA A 228 -17.16 -53.38 -3.46
N GLY A 229 -18.42 -52.99 -3.20
CA GLY A 229 -19.44 -53.77 -2.50
C GLY A 229 -19.31 -54.02 -1.00
N ALA A 230 -20.22 -53.41 -0.20
CA ALA A 230 -20.96 -54.10 0.87
C ALA A 230 -22.06 -53.20 1.44
N THR A 231 -23.30 -53.68 1.37
CA THR A 231 -24.44 -53.28 2.19
C THR A 231 -24.30 -53.82 3.62
N LEU A 232 -24.65 -53.02 4.64
CA LEU A 232 -25.65 -53.35 5.67
C LEU A 232 -25.63 -52.33 6.84
N SER A 233 -26.86 -51.97 7.19
CA SER A 233 -27.47 -51.41 8.40
C SER A 233 -26.71 -51.48 9.74
N THR A 234 -27.04 -50.51 10.62
CA THR A 234 -27.51 -50.72 12.01
C THR A 234 -26.79 -49.90 13.10
N THR A 235 -27.64 -49.38 14.00
CA THR A 235 -27.43 -48.93 15.40
C THR A 235 -26.87 -47.55 15.73
N CYS A 236 -27.80 -46.74 16.24
CA CYS A 236 -27.62 -45.74 17.28
C CYS A 236 -27.01 -46.36 18.54
N SER A 237 -26.05 -45.68 19.19
CA SER A 237 -25.95 -45.59 20.65
C SER A 237 -24.94 -44.52 21.08
N ALA A 238 -25.37 -43.79 22.10
CA ALA A 238 -24.66 -42.74 22.79
C ALA A 238 -23.46 -43.28 23.59
N THR A 239 -22.60 -42.34 24.01
CA THR A 239 -22.05 -42.13 25.38
C THR A 239 -20.54 -41.85 25.31
N GLY A 240 -20.13 -40.64 25.69
CA GLY A 240 -18.71 -40.27 25.81
C GLY A 240 -18.54 -38.79 26.14
N ALA A 241 -18.25 -38.51 27.41
CA ALA A 241 -18.17 -37.20 28.05
C ALA A 241 -16.92 -36.38 27.64
N PRO A 242 -16.81 -35.09 28.07
CA PRO A 242 -15.89 -34.12 27.49
C PRO A 242 -14.49 -34.18 28.09
N GLU A 243 -13.48 -34.17 27.23
CA GLU A 243 -12.08 -34.06 27.62
C GLU A 243 -11.76 -32.60 27.98
N THR A 244 -11.42 -32.42 29.25
CA THR A 244 -11.11 -31.15 29.89
C THR A 244 -9.63 -30.84 29.64
N LEU A 245 -9.34 -29.91 28.73
CA LEU A 245 -7.98 -29.39 28.57
C LEU A 245 -7.77 -28.18 29.47
N GLN A 246 -6.94 -28.40 30.48
CA GLN A 246 -6.44 -27.45 31.47
C GLN A 246 -5.75 -26.25 30.82
N ALA A 247 -6.20 -25.06 31.23
CA ALA A 247 -5.48 -23.81 31.08
C ALA A 247 -4.27 -23.80 32.02
N ALA A 248 -3.06 -23.73 31.46
CA ALA A 248 -1.85 -23.44 32.21
C ALA A 248 -1.82 -21.94 32.52
N ALA A 249 -2.10 -21.59 33.78
CA ALA A 249 -1.94 -20.26 34.33
C ALA A 249 -0.45 -19.97 34.55
N THR A 250 0.10 -18.98 33.84
CA THR A 250 1.36 -18.33 34.18
C THR A 250 1.13 -17.13 35.10
N PRO A 251 2.00 -16.92 36.11
CA PRO A 251 1.79 -15.92 37.16
C PRO A 251 1.97 -14.48 36.65
N VAL A 252 0.96 -13.65 36.94
CA VAL A 252 0.98 -12.20 36.78
C VAL A 252 1.88 -11.60 37.87
N SER A 253 3.08 -11.16 37.49
CA SER A 253 3.90 -10.29 38.32
C SER A 253 3.32 -8.88 38.33
N SER A 254 2.78 -8.52 39.49
CA SER A 254 2.30 -7.19 39.86
C SER A 254 3.46 -6.18 39.89
N THR A 255 3.62 -5.40 38.81
CA THR A 255 4.44 -4.19 38.82
C THR A 255 3.57 -3.00 39.19
N ARG A 256 3.93 -2.39 40.33
CA ARG A 256 3.31 -1.23 40.95
C ARG A 256 3.11 -0.07 39.97
N ASP A 257 1.87 0.39 39.96
CA ASP A 257 1.38 1.60 39.33
C ASP A 257 1.93 2.82 40.09
N VAL A 258 2.91 3.52 39.50
CA VAL A 258 3.40 4.82 39.97
C VAL A 258 2.82 5.88 39.04
N SER A 259 1.68 6.42 39.45
CA SER A 259 1.03 7.57 38.80
C SER A 259 1.93 8.81 38.84
N PRO A 260 2.24 9.45 37.69
CA PRO A 260 2.91 10.74 37.68
C PRO A 260 1.94 11.87 38.08
N LYS A 261 2.29 12.52 39.19
CA LYS A 261 1.68 13.71 39.78
C LYS A 261 1.61 14.86 38.74
N ARG A 262 0.41 15.19 38.26
CA ARG A 262 0.18 16.36 37.38
C ARG A 262 0.54 17.66 38.12
N PRO A 263 1.35 18.57 37.52
CA PRO A 263 1.56 19.90 38.08
C PRO A 263 0.29 20.76 37.94
N ARG A 264 -0.03 21.48 39.03
CA ARG A 264 -1.12 22.46 39.11
C ARG A 264 -0.87 23.63 38.14
N PRO A 265 -1.89 24.16 37.45
CA PRO A 265 -1.76 25.41 36.71
C PRO A 265 -1.62 26.60 37.68
N ALA A 266 -0.59 27.41 37.47
CA ALA A 266 -0.37 28.66 38.17
C ALA A 266 -1.45 29.67 37.76
N SER A 267 -2.11 30.27 38.76
CA SER A 267 -3.07 31.34 38.58
C SER A 267 -2.36 32.62 38.12
N SER A 268 -2.60 33.04 36.88
CA SER A 268 -2.19 34.35 36.39
C SER A 268 -3.05 35.43 37.03
N LYS A 269 -2.46 36.19 37.95
CA LYS A 269 -3.05 37.44 38.47
C LYS A 269 -3.07 38.47 37.34
N SER A 270 -4.28 38.85 36.95
CA SER A 270 -4.60 40.02 36.12
C SER A 270 -4.22 41.30 36.88
N GLY A 271 -3.08 41.90 36.54
CA GLY A 271 -2.72 43.26 36.95
C GLY A 271 -3.33 44.28 35.99
N ARG A 272 -4.40 44.96 36.42
CA ARG A 272 -4.87 46.22 35.84
C ARG A 272 -3.87 47.31 36.19
N ASN A 273 -3.19 47.87 35.19
CA ASN A 273 -2.55 49.19 35.33
C ASN A 273 -3.45 50.23 34.66
N ALA A 274 -4.06 51.06 35.50
CA ALA A 274 -4.55 52.37 35.13
C ALA A 274 -3.37 53.35 35.20
N ARG A 275 -3.16 54.16 34.15
CA ARG A 275 -2.47 55.43 34.27
C ARG A 275 -3.19 56.49 33.45
N SER A 276 -3.47 57.55 34.20
CA SER A 276 -3.73 58.96 33.91
C SER A 276 -3.37 59.48 32.53
#